data_AF-A0A2R5FHY9-F1
#
_entry.id   AF-A0A2R5FHY9-F1
#
_cell.length_a   1.000
_cell.length_b   1.000
_cell.length_c   1.000
_cell.angle_alpha   90.00
_cell.angle_beta   90.00
_cell.angle_gamma   90.00
#
_symmetry.space_group_name_H-M   'P 1'
#
loop_
_entity.id
_entity.type
_entity.pdbx_description
1 polymer ?
#
loop_
_entity_poly.entity_id
_entity_poly.type
_entity_poly.pdbx_seq_one_letter_code
_entity_poly.pdbx_strand_id
1 'polypeptide(L)'
;MQTLTYRRLKVYDPILRVIHAWNGLAILFLMATVWLSELFEKGPGEKTLWTLHIYLGYALVTGIAARILWGIIGPKHARFTDFWHPQAWLQVFRTRSLETKHRFGHHPLASGAYLAVYLLLVVMAATGLGLAAVGHSMGPLDAWVGDMPWLKDIFEEPHELIYNLLIAFVVVHLGALIWHEKHDRAPLAQAMVSGYQYQATQHSQSQGEHHA
;
A
#
# COMPACT_ATOMS: atom_id res chain seq x y z
N MET A 1 1.64 -8.77 37.03
CA MET A 1 1.26 -8.77 35.61
C MET A 1 0.42 -7.53 35.35
N GLN A 2 0.82 -6.64 34.43
CA GLN A 2 -0.01 -5.49 34.06
C GLN A 2 -1.17 -5.98 33.19
N THR A 3 -2.41 -5.78 33.63
CA THR A 3 -3.61 -6.09 32.84
C THR A 3 -3.83 -4.98 31.81
N LEU A 4 -3.60 -5.28 30.53
CA LEU A 4 -3.91 -4.37 29.43
C LEU A 4 -5.38 -4.51 29.05
N THR A 5 -6.14 -3.43 29.13
CA THR A 5 -7.54 -3.38 28.65
C THR A 5 -7.55 -2.77 27.26
N TYR A 6 -8.30 -3.38 26.32
CA TYR A 6 -8.37 -2.90 24.94
C TYR A 6 -9.75 -2.36 24.60
N ARG A 7 -9.80 -1.23 23.89
CA ARG A 7 -10.99 -0.78 23.16
C ARG A 7 -10.90 -1.29 21.72
N ARG A 8 -11.96 -1.96 21.24
CA ARG A 8 -12.06 -2.42 19.84
C ARG A 8 -13.15 -1.69 19.08
N LEU A 9 -12.91 -1.36 17.80
CA LEU A 9 -13.92 -0.85 16.87
C LEU A 9 -13.77 -1.52 15.51
N LYS A 10 -14.89 -1.72 14.80
CA LYS A 10 -14.89 -2.18 13.41
C LYS A 10 -14.56 -0.98 12.51
N VAL A 11 -13.36 -0.98 11.96
CA VAL A 11 -12.80 0.15 11.19
C VAL A 11 -12.74 -0.19 9.70
N TYR A 12 -12.19 -1.36 9.36
CA TYR A 12 -11.98 -1.75 7.98
C TYR A 12 -13.11 -2.66 7.47
N ASP A 13 -13.74 -2.24 6.39
CA ASP A 13 -14.80 -3.00 5.74
C ASP A 13 -14.23 -4.23 4.98
N PRO A 14 -15.04 -5.28 4.72
CA PRO A 14 -14.54 -6.49 4.06
C PRO A 14 -14.03 -6.25 2.63
N ILE A 15 -14.66 -5.35 1.87
CA ILE A 15 -14.30 -5.11 0.46
C ILE A 15 -12.93 -4.42 0.38
N LEU A 16 -12.69 -3.40 1.21
CA LEU A 16 -11.39 -2.75 1.32
C LEU A 16 -10.27 -3.74 1.67
N ARG A 17 -10.54 -4.68 2.59
CA ARG A 17 -9.54 -5.68 3.03
C ARG A 17 -9.21 -6.67 1.90
N VAL A 18 -10.20 -7.13 1.15
CA VAL A 18 -9.99 -7.99 -0.01
C VAL A 18 -9.19 -7.25 -1.09
N ILE A 19 -9.55 -6.01 -1.41
CA ILE A 19 -8.81 -5.19 -2.38
C ILE A 19 -7.36 -4.97 -1.93
N HIS A 20 -7.15 -4.70 -0.63
CA HIS A 20 -5.80 -4.54 -0.09
C HIS A 20 -4.99 -5.84 -0.20
N ALA A 21 -5.55 -6.98 0.21
CA ALA A 21 -4.87 -8.28 0.11
C ALA A 21 -4.57 -8.65 -1.35
N TRP A 22 -5.51 -8.41 -2.26
CA TRP A 22 -5.32 -8.61 -3.70
C TRP A 22 -4.15 -7.80 -4.22
N ASN A 23 -4.12 -6.48 -3.96
CA ASN A 23 -3.05 -5.61 -4.42
C ASN A 23 -1.70 -5.98 -3.79
N GLY A 24 -1.67 -6.29 -2.49
CA GLY A 24 -0.47 -6.74 -1.79
C GLY A 24 0.10 -8.01 -2.40
N LEU A 25 -0.74 -9.02 -2.65
CA LEU A 25 -0.31 -10.28 -3.28
C LEU A 25 0.15 -10.07 -4.73
N ALA A 26 -0.55 -9.26 -5.51
CA ALA A 26 -0.16 -8.94 -6.88
C ALA A 26 1.22 -8.26 -6.93
N ILE A 27 1.47 -7.29 -6.05
CA ILE A 27 2.78 -6.62 -5.93
C ILE A 27 3.87 -7.64 -5.54
N LEU A 28 3.61 -8.50 -4.54
CA LEU A 28 4.58 -9.52 -4.13
C LEU A 28 4.92 -10.50 -5.25
N PHE A 29 3.92 -10.96 -6.01
CA PHE A 29 4.17 -11.85 -7.14
C PHE A 29 4.85 -11.15 -8.31
N LEU A 30 4.53 -9.89 -8.60
CA LEU A 30 5.26 -9.10 -9.59
C LEU A 30 6.74 -8.96 -9.22
N MET A 31 7.04 -8.61 -7.97
CA MET A 31 8.41 -8.56 -7.48
C MET A 31 9.11 -9.92 -7.60
N ALA A 32 8.41 -11.02 -7.27
CA ALA A 32 8.93 -12.37 -7.40
C ALA A 32 9.25 -12.74 -8.86
N THR A 33 8.42 -12.34 -9.84
CA THR A 33 8.72 -12.62 -11.25
C THR A 33 9.99 -11.93 -11.75
N VAL A 34 10.23 -10.67 -11.33
CA VAL A 34 11.48 -9.95 -11.67
C VAL A 34 12.67 -10.66 -11.04
N TRP A 35 12.60 -10.93 -9.74
CA TRP A 35 13.69 -11.61 -9.02
C TRP A 35 13.96 -13.03 -9.55
N LEU A 36 12.92 -13.80 -9.87
CA LEU A 36 13.09 -15.11 -10.50
C LEU A 36 13.71 -15.00 -11.89
N SER A 37 13.37 -13.97 -12.68
CA SER A 37 13.87 -13.84 -14.05
C SER A 37 15.39 -13.75 -14.10
N GLU A 38 16.01 -13.15 -13.09
CA GLU A 38 17.47 -13.08 -12.94
C GLU A 38 18.14 -14.45 -12.75
N LEU A 39 17.39 -15.46 -12.31
CA LEU A 39 17.89 -16.82 -12.11
C LEU A 39 17.87 -17.67 -13.39
N PHE A 40 17.20 -17.20 -14.45
CA PHE A 40 17.10 -17.92 -15.72
C PHE A 40 18.01 -17.29 -16.77
N GLU A 41 18.63 -18.14 -17.60
CA GLU A 41 19.29 -17.67 -18.82
C GLU A 41 18.27 -17.21 -19.85
N LYS A 42 18.73 -16.37 -20.79
CA LYS A 42 17.91 -15.88 -21.90
C LYS A 42 17.33 -17.04 -22.69
N GLY A 43 16.03 -17.26 -22.57
CA GLY A 43 15.39 -18.46 -23.10
C GLY A 43 13.88 -18.55 -22.85
N PRO A 44 13.28 -19.74 -23.07
CA PRO A 44 11.84 -19.94 -22.89
C PRO A 44 11.35 -19.69 -21.46
N GLY A 45 12.17 -20.00 -20.46
CA GLY A 45 11.86 -19.76 -19.04
C GLY A 45 11.69 -18.28 -18.73
N GLU A 46 12.68 -17.45 -19.11
CA GLU A 46 12.63 -16.00 -18.92
C GLU A 46 11.41 -15.38 -19.64
N LYS A 47 11.15 -15.77 -20.90
CA LYS A 47 9.97 -15.29 -21.66
C LYS A 47 8.66 -15.63 -20.97
N THR A 48 8.57 -16.81 -20.36
CA THR A 48 7.39 -17.25 -19.61
C THR A 48 7.20 -16.39 -18.36
N LEU A 49 8.29 -16.05 -17.64
CA LEU A 49 8.24 -15.17 -16.48
C LEU A 49 7.83 -13.74 -16.86
N TRP A 50 8.33 -13.19 -17.96
CA TRP A 50 7.89 -11.89 -18.46
C TRP A 50 6.41 -11.88 -18.86
N THR A 51 5.94 -12.93 -19.53
CA THR A 51 4.53 -13.08 -19.86
C THR A 51 3.66 -13.15 -18.59
N LEU A 52 4.11 -13.90 -17.58
CA LEU A 52 3.46 -13.98 -16.28
C LEU A 52 3.47 -12.61 -15.56
N HIS A 53 4.58 -11.88 -15.62
CA HIS A 53 4.72 -10.52 -15.08
C HIS A 53 3.66 -9.59 -15.69
N ILE A 54 3.46 -9.63 -17.01
CA ILE A 54 2.44 -8.82 -17.71
C ILE A 54 1.02 -9.19 -17.23
N TYR A 55 0.69 -10.48 -17.14
CA TYR A 55 -0.63 -10.91 -16.65
C TYR A 55 -0.89 -10.54 -15.18
N LEU A 56 0.12 -10.68 -14.32
CA LEU A 56 0.06 -10.19 -12.94
C LEU A 56 -0.06 -8.66 -12.90
N GLY A 57 0.55 -7.96 -13.86
CA GLY A 57 0.39 -6.53 -14.08
C GLY A 57 -1.06 -6.17 -14.35
N TYR A 58 -1.75 -6.90 -15.21
CA TYR A 58 -3.19 -6.70 -15.45
C TYR A 58 -4.04 -6.98 -14.20
N ALA A 59 -3.67 -7.98 -13.40
CA ALA A 59 -4.32 -8.25 -12.12
C ALA A 59 -4.13 -7.08 -11.14
N LEU A 60 -2.92 -6.50 -11.08
CA LEU A 60 -2.64 -5.32 -10.26
C LEU A 60 -3.39 -4.09 -10.76
N VAL A 61 -3.41 -3.81 -12.07
CA VAL A 61 -4.18 -2.71 -12.67
C VAL A 61 -5.65 -2.79 -12.27
N THR A 62 -6.24 -3.99 -12.36
CA THR A 62 -7.63 -4.25 -11.95
C THR A 62 -7.84 -3.94 -10.46
N GLY A 63 -6.92 -4.38 -9.61
CA GLY A 63 -6.98 -4.13 -8.17
C GLY A 63 -6.77 -2.65 -7.79
N ILE A 64 -5.93 -1.92 -8.51
CA ILE A 64 -5.74 -0.47 -8.35
C ILE A 64 -7.01 0.26 -8.77
N ALA A 65 -7.60 -0.07 -9.92
CA ALA A 65 -8.85 0.52 -10.38
C ALA A 65 -9.98 0.28 -9.37
N ALA A 66 -10.13 -0.95 -8.88
CA ALA A 66 -11.08 -1.28 -7.81
C ALA A 66 -10.84 -0.46 -6.54
N ARG A 67 -9.57 -0.28 -6.14
CA ARG A 67 -9.20 0.51 -4.97
C ARG A 67 -9.52 1.99 -5.14
N ILE A 68 -9.27 2.57 -6.31
CA ILE A 68 -9.59 3.97 -6.62
C ILE A 68 -11.09 4.18 -6.53
N LEU A 69 -11.87 3.31 -7.18
CA LEU A 69 -13.33 3.37 -7.13
C LEU A 69 -13.83 3.26 -5.68
N TRP A 70 -13.35 2.27 -4.92
CA TRP A 70 -13.72 2.10 -3.52
C TRP A 70 -13.26 3.25 -2.63
N GLY A 71 -12.17 3.94 -2.99
CA GLY A 71 -11.70 5.15 -2.31
C GLY A 71 -12.57 6.39 -2.55
N ILE A 72 -13.49 6.34 -3.50
CA ILE A 72 -14.44 7.41 -3.78
C ILE A 72 -15.81 7.06 -3.17
N ILE A 73 -16.34 5.88 -3.47
CA ILE A 73 -17.72 5.49 -3.10
C ILE A 73 -17.82 4.70 -1.79
N GLY A 74 -16.71 4.17 -1.28
CA GLY A 74 -16.67 3.27 -0.14
C GLY A 74 -17.05 3.93 1.19
N PRO A 75 -17.02 3.16 2.30
CA PRO A 75 -17.31 3.65 3.64
C PRO A 75 -16.23 4.62 4.13
N LYS A 76 -16.51 5.35 5.22
CA LYS A 76 -15.66 6.43 5.75
C LYS A 76 -14.16 6.12 5.72
N HIS A 77 -13.74 4.99 6.29
CA HIS A 77 -12.32 4.63 6.41
C HIS A 77 -11.69 4.07 5.13
N ALA A 78 -12.48 3.82 4.08
CA ALA A 78 -11.96 3.45 2.76
C ALA A 78 -11.65 4.69 1.90
N ARG A 79 -12.32 5.81 2.16
CA ARG A 79 -12.27 7.01 1.31
C ARG A 79 -10.94 7.73 1.40
N PHE A 80 -10.47 8.28 0.28
CA PHE A 80 -9.24 9.09 0.24
C PHE A 80 -9.31 10.32 1.15
N THR A 81 -10.51 10.84 1.43
CA THR A 81 -10.71 11.93 2.39
C THR A 81 -10.31 11.58 3.82
N ASP A 82 -10.38 10.29 4.22
CA ASP A 82 -9.92 9.83 5.54
C ASP A 82 -8.39 9.79 5.64
N PHE A 83 -7.68 9.88 4.51
CA PHE A 83 -6.22 9.99 4.46
C PHE A 83 -5.74 11.44 4.41
N TRP A 84 -6.64 12.42 4.30
CA TRP A 84 -6.25 13.82 4.10
C TRP A 84 -6.06 14.53 5.44
N HIS A 85 -4.82 14.59 5.92
CA HIS A 85 -4.47 15.17 7.21
C HIS A 85 -3.37 16.25 7.14
N PRO A 86 -3.59 17.33 6.38
CA PRO A 86 -2.56 18.37 6.16
C PRO A 86 -2.12 19.06 7.45
N GLN A 87 -3.03 19.24 8.41
CA GLN A 87 -2.68 19.84 9.71
C GLN A 87 -1.72 18.96 10.51
N ALA A 88 -1.89 17.64 10.47
CA ALA A 88 -0.97 16.71 11.15
C ALA A 88 0.40 16.72 10.46
N TRP A 89 0.44 16.76 9.14
CA TRP A 89 1.69 16.84 8.38
C TRP A 89 2.45 18.13 8.65
N LEU A 90 1.75 19.27 8.66
CA LEU A 90 2.33 20.58 8.99
C LEU A 90 2.84 20.65 10.43
N GLN A 91 2.18 19.99 11.38
CA GLN A 91 2.62 19.95 12.77
C GLN A 91 3.98 19.28 12.90
N VAL A 92 4.26 18.18 12.18
CA VAL A 92 5.57 17.53 12.19
C VAL A 92 6.69 18.50 11.80
N PHE A 93 6.47 19.32 10.78
CA PHE A 93 7.45 20.31 10.35
C PHE A 93 7.68 21.41 11.40
N ARG A 94 6.63 21.78 12.14
CA ARG A 94 6.69 22.84 13.16
C ARG A 94 7.29 22.37 14.47
N THR A 95 6.90 21.20 14.96
CA THR A 95 7.28 20.70 16.30
C THR A 95 8.44 19.74 16.25
N ARG A 96 8.82 19.23 15.07
CA ARG A 96 9.78 18.12 14.89
C ARG A 96 9.40 16.87 15.70
N SER A 97 8.14 16.78 16.13
CA SER A 97 7.60 15.64 16.87
C SER A 97 6.76 14.77 15.94
N LEU A 98 6.94 13.46 16.05
CA LEU A 98 6.13 12.44 15.39
C LEU A 98 4.94 12.02 16.25
N GLU A 99 4.76 12.61 17.43
CA GLU A 99 3.63 12.30 18.31
C GLU A 99 2.33 12.82 17.70
N THR A 100 1.44 11.88 17.36
CA THR A 100 0.06 12.20 17.02
C THR A 100 -0.86 11.36 17.87
N LYS A 101 -2.02 11.91 18.23
CA LYS A 101 -3.02 11.15 18.98
C LYS A 101 -3.42 9.93 18.15
N HIS A 102 -3.25 8.73 18.70
CA HIS A 102 -3.73 7.49 18.09
C HIS A 102 -5.24 7.57 17.87
N ARG A 103 -5.65 7.52 16.60
CA ARG A 103 -7.06 7.50 16.19
C ARG A 103 -7.38 6.14 15.56
N PHE A 104 -8.64 5.74 15.64
CA PHE A 104 -9.14 4.63 14.84
C PHE A 104 -9.12 5.01 13.36
N GLY A 105 -8.71 4.07 12.51
CA GLY A 105 -8.39 4.32 11.10
C GLY A 105 -6.89 4.40 10.86
N HIS A 106 -6.54 5.10 9.78
CA HIS A 106 -5.17 5.25 9.33
C HIS A 106 -4.38 6.22 10.20
N HIS A 107 -3.09 5.94 10.38
CA HIS A 107 -2.22 6.84 11.13
C HIS A 107 -2.06 8.18 10.38
N PRO A 108 -2.34 9.35 11.01
CA PRO A 108 -2.34 10.63 10.31
C PRO A 108 -1.03 10.97 9.62
N LEU A 109 0.12 10.63 10.22
CA LEU A 109 1.41 10.87 9.56
C LEU A 109 1.69 9.93 8.39
N ALA A 110 1.27 8.66 8.50
CA ALA A 110 1.50 7.68 7.46
C ALA A 110 0.56 7.87 6.26
N SER A 111 -0.58 8.53 6.48
CA SER A 111 -1.58 8.79 5.44
C SER A 111 -1.03 9.54 4.22
N GLY A 112 -0.08 10.47 4.40
CA GLY A 112 0.60 11.15 3.30
C GLY A 112 1.45 10.19 2.45
N ALA A 113 2.19 9.28 3.10
CA ALA A 113 2.96 8.25 2.41
C ALA A 113 2.05 7.28 1.64
N TYR A 114 0.89 6.92 2.20
CA TYR A 114 -0.09 6.08 1.49
C TYR A 114 -0.64 6.76 0.24
N LEU A 115 -0.96 8.05 0.30
CA LEU A 115 -1.40 8.82 -0.86
C LEU A 115 -0.31 8.89 -1.94
N ALA A 116 0.95 9.13 -1.54
CA ALA A 116 2.07 9.12 -2.46
C ALA A 116 2.22 7.76 -3.15
N VAL A 117 2.13 6.65 -2.41
CA VAL A 117 2.20 5.30 -2.99
C VAL A 117 1.03 5.02 -3.93
N TYR A 118 -0.19 5.46 -3.63
CA TYR A 118 -1.30 5.31 -4.58
C TYR A 118 -1.05 6.05 -5.89
N LEU A 119 -0.45 7.26 -5.84
CA LEU A 119 -0.05 7.97 -7.06
C LEU A 119 1.04 7.21 -7.83
N LEU A 120 2.06 6.71 -7.13
CA LEU A 120 3.11 5.89 -7.74
C LEU A 120 2.53 4.62 -8.38
N LEU A 121 1.57 3.95 -7.74
CA LEU A 121 0.90 2.77 -8.29
C LEU A 121 0.09 3.08 -9.56
N VAL A 122 -0.54 4.25 -9.65
CA VAL A 122 -1.23 4.69 -10.88
C VAL A 122 -0.23 4.89 -12.02
N VAL A 123 0.89 5.55 -11.75
CA VAL A 123 1.95 5.73 -12.76
C VAL A 123 2.54 4.38 -13.15
N MET A 124 2.80 3.50 -12.18
CA MET A 124 3.29 2.14 -12.40
C MET A 124 2.37 1.32 -13.31
N ALA A 125 1.05 1.41 -13.08
CA ALA A 125 0.05 0.77 -13.91
C ALA A 125 0.08 1.32 -15.35
N ALA A 126 0.16 2.64 -15.51
CA ALA A 126 0.19 3.28 -16.83
C ALA A 126 1.46 2.91 -17.61
N THR A 127 2.63 3.00 -16.98
CA THR A 127 3.92 2.67 -17.61
C THR A 127 4.02 1.18 -17.91
N GLY A 128 3.52 0.31 -17.02
CA GLY A 128 3.51 -1.14 -17.24
C GLY A 128 2.61 -1.57 -18.40
N LEU A 129 1.42 -0.96 -18.54
CA LEU A 129 0.56 -1.17 -19.72
C LEU A 129 1.22 -0.65 -21.00
N GLY A 130 1.93 0.47 -20.93
CA GLY A 130 2.69 1.02 -22.05
C GLY A 130 3.83 0.10 -22.50
N LEU A 131 4.59 -0.46 -21.55
CA LEU A 131 5.65 -1.43 -21.83
C LEU A 131 5.13 -2.74 -22.39
N ALA A 132 3.99 -3.24 -21.88
CA ALA A 132 3.34 -4.41 -22.43
C ALA A 132 2.95 -4.20 -23.91
N ALA A 133 2.48 -3.00 -24.26
CA ALA A 133 2.15 -2.64 -25.64
C ALA A 133 3.40 -2.52 -26.53
N VAL A 134 4.33 -1.62 -26.19
CA VAL A 134 5.48 -1.29 -27.05
C VAL A 134 6.52 -2.43 -27.08
N GLY A 135 6.72 -3.13 -25.96
CA GLY A 135 7.77 -4.14 -25.82
C GLY A 135 7.33 -5.57 -26.13
N HIS A 136 6.04 -5.87 -25.98
CA HIS A 136 5.52 -7.23 -26.09
C HIS A 136 4.31 -7.39 -27.02
N SER A 137 3.82 -6.29 -27.63
CA SER A 137 2.60 -6.28 -28.45
C SER A 137 1.40 -6.87 -27.70
N MET A 138 1.26 -6.52 -26.42
CA MET A 138 0.23 -7.03 -25.54
C MET A 138 -0.58 -5.91 -24.88
N GLY A 139 -1.83 -6.22 -24.59
CA GLY A 139 -2.68 -5.36 -23.77
C GLY A 139 -3.48 -4.33 -24.56
N PRO A 140 -4.31 -3.53 -23.86
CA PRO A 140 -5.28 -2.66 -24.51
C PRO A 140 -4.66 -1.45 -25.20
N LEU A 141 -3.41 -1.08 -24.84
CA LEU A 141 -2.71 0.07 -25.42
C LEU A 141 -1.97 -0.28 -26.72
N ASP A 142 -1.80 -1.56 -27.04
CA ASP A 142 -1.05 -2.03 -28.22
C ASP A 142 -1.53 -1.38 -29.52
N ALA A 143 -2.84 -1.35 -29.74
CA ALA A 143 -3.46 -0.77 -30.92
C ALA A 143 -3.19 0.74 -31.11
N TRP A 144 -2.73 1.46 -30.07
CA TRP A 144 -2.47 2.89 -30.13
C TRP A 144 -1.00 3.24 -30.08
N VAL A 145 -0.21 2.51 -29.30
CA VAL A 145 1.20 2.85 -29.04
C VAL A 145 2.18 1.72 -29.36
N GLY A 146 1.73 0.51 -29.69
CA GLY A 146 2.60 -0.64 -29.92
C GLY A 146 3.65 -0.41 -31.00
N ASP A 147 3.28 0.28 -32.08
CA ASP A 147 4.18 0.62 -33.20
C ASP A 147 5.06 1.86 -32.96
N MET A 148 5.19 2.33 -31.71
CA MET A 148 5.99 3.51 -31.34
C MET A 148 7.19 3.14 -30.43
N PRO A 149 8.29 2.58 -30.99
CA PRO A 149 9.44 2.11 -30.20
C PRO A 149 10.09 3.17 -29.32
N TRP A 150 10.03 4.44 -29.73
CA TRP A 150 10.59 5.57 -28.96
C TRP A 150 9.92 5.78 -27.60
N LEU A 151 8.70 5.25 -27.40
CA LEU A 151 8.00 5.29 -26.12
C LEU A 151 8.52 4.27 -25.11
N LYS A 152 9.31 3.27 -25.54
CA LYS A 152 9.81 2.21 -24.66
C LYS A 152 10.57 2.81 -23.48
N ASP A 153 11.58 3.63 -23.76
CA ASP A 153 12.45 4.23 -22.73
C ASP A 153 11.66 5.18 -21.82
N ILE A 154 10.69 5.91 -22.39
CA ILE A 154 9.79 6.83 -21.64
C ILE A 154 8.93 6.08 -20.62
N PHE A 155 8.55 4.84 -20.90
CA PHE A 155 7.81 4.01 -19.95
C PHE A 155 8.73 3.21 -19.02
N GLU A 156 9.87 2.72 -19.52
CA GLU A 156 10.82 1.87 -18.80
C GLU A 156 11.45 2.59 -17.61
N GLU A 157 12.04 3.77 -17.83
CA GLU A 157 12.72 4.54 -16.78
C GLU A 157 11.84 4.81 -15.54
N PRO A 158 10.61 5.37 -15.68
CA PRO A 158 9.74 5.56 -14.53
C PRO A 158 9.24 4.22 -13.94
N HIS A 159 9.04 3.18 -14.75
CA HIS A 159 8.60 1.88 -14.24
C HIS A 159 9.66 1.25 -13.32
N GLU A 160 10.93 1.27 -13.73
CA GLU A 160 12.06 0.77 -12.93
C GLU A 160 12.30 1.64 -11.68
N LEU A 161 12.23 2.96 -11.80
CA LEU A 161 12.35 3.86 -10.67
C LEU A 161 11.25 3.59 -9.63
N ILE A 162 9.99 3.48 -10.07
CA ILE A 162 8.87 3.22 -9.17
C ILE A 162 8.96 1.83 -8.56
N TYR A 163 9.45 0.82 -9.28
CA TYR A 163 9.72 -0.51 -8.74
C TYR A 163 10.65 -0.42 -7.51
N ASN A 164 11.78 0.27 -7.64
CA ASN A 164 12.73 0.46 -6.54
C ASN A 164 12.10 1.21 -5.35
N LEU A 165 11.31 2.26 -5.62
CA LEU A 165 10.59 3.00 -4.59
C LEU A 165 9.53 2.15 -3.88
N LEU A 166 8.82 1.29 -4.60
CA LEU A 166 7.83 0.38 -4.04
C LEU A 166 8.48 -0.68 -3.16
N ILE A 167 9.63 -1.23 -3.54
CA ILE A 167 10.41 -2.15 -2.68
C ILE A 167 10.77 -1.46 -1.37
N ALA A 168 11.38 -0.28 -1.44
CA ALA A 168 11.74 0.49 -0.25
C ALA A 168 10.52 0.76 0.63
N PHE A 169 9.40 1.15 0.02
CA PHE A 169 8.15 1.34 0.74
C PHE A 169 7.64 0.06 1.41
N VAL A 170 7.62 -1.08 0.72
CA VAL A 170 7.15 -2.36 1.29
C VAL A 170 7.99 -2.73 2.52
N VAL A 171 9.32 -2.62 2.44
CA VAL A 171 10.22 -2.89 3.56
C VAL A 171 9.92 -1.96 4.75
N VAL A 172 9.83 -0.65 4.49
CA VAL A 172 9.52 0.34 5.55
C VAL A 172 8.12 0.13 6.11
N HIS A 173 7.14 -0.21 5.27
CA HIS A 173 5.75 -0.43 5.66
C HIS A 173 5.62 -1.63 6.60
N LEU A 174 6.24 -2.76 6.26
CA LEU A 174 6.26 -3.96 7.10
C LEU A 174 7.09 -3.73 8.39
N GLY A 175 8.21 -3.02 8.29
CA GLY A 175 9.01 -2.63 9.46
C GLY A 175 8.22 -1.75 10.42
N ALA A 176 7.50 -0.75 9.91
CA ALA A 176 6.63 0.11 10.68
C ALA A 176 5.46 -0.66 11.32
N LEU A 177 4.87 -1.61 10.60
CA LEU A 177 3.83 -2.50 11.13
C LEU A 177 4.33 -3.28 12.34
N ILE A 178 5.48 -3.95 12.22
CA ILE A 178 6.09 -4.73 13.31
C ILE A 178 6.45 -3.83 14.49
N TRP A 179 7.05 -2.67 14.21
CA TRP A 179 7.44 -1.70 15.23
C TRP A 179 6.23 -1.23 16.04
N HIS A 180 5.17 -0.76 15.36
CA HIS A 180 3.97 -0.26 16.01
C HIS A 180 3.20 -1.37 16.74
N GLU A 181 3.12 -2.58 16.18
CA GLU A 181 2.46 -3.70 16.86
C GLU A 181 3.15 -4.04 18.20
N LYS A 182 4.49 -3.97 18.24
CA LYS A 182 5.27 -4.17 19.47
C LYS A 182 5.21 -2.98 20.43
N HIS A 183 5.30 -1.76 19.91
CA HIS A 183 5.33 -0.53 20.71
C HIS A 183 3.96 -0.18 21.30
N ASP A 184 2.92 -0.17 20.46
CA ASP A 184 1.55 0.15 20.84
C ASP A 184 0.84 -1.03 21.52
N ARG A 185 1.48 -2.22 21.53
CA ARG A 185 0.97 -3.48 22.07
C ARG A 185 -0.43 -3.81 21.55
N ALA A 186 -0.71 -3.49 20.30
CA ALA A 186 -2.01 -3.70 19.67
C ALA A 186 -1.84 -4.49 18.37
N PRO A 187 -2.68 -5.51 18.10
CA PRO A 187 -2.55 -6.35 16.91
C PRO A 187 -3.00 -5.60 15.65
N LEU A 188 -2.06 -4.92 14.99
CA LEU A 188 -2.32 -4.09 13.82
C LEU A 188 -2.52 -4.93 12.56
N ALA A 189 -1.71 -5.97 12.37
CA ALA A 189 -1.86 -6.88 11.22
C ALA A 189 -3.23 -7.56 11.22
N GLN A 190 -3.68 -7.99 12.39
CA GLN A 190 -5.01 -8.60 12.59
C GLN A 190 -6.15 -7.65 12.24
N ALA A 191 -5.96 -6.33 12.29
CA ALA A 191 -7.00 -5.38 11.90
C ALA A 191 -7.34 -5.47 10.41
N MET A 192 -6.36 -5.76 9.55
CA MET A 192 -6.58 -5.97 8.11
C MET A 192 -7.17 -7.33 7.78
N VAL A 193 -7.11 -8.30 8.70
CA VAL A 193 -7.73 -9.63 8.53
C VAL A 193 -9.11 -9.73 9.16
N SER A 194 -9.33 -9.07 10.30
CA SER A 194 -10.58 -9.12 11.06
C SER A 194 -11.51 -7.93 10.82
N GLY A 195 -10.96 -6.80 10.40
CA GLY A 195 -11.66 -5.52 10.29
C GLY A 195 -11.77 -4.76 11.62
N TYR A 196 -11.35 -5.37 12.73
CA TYR A 196 -11.37 -4.76 14.05
C TYR A 196 -10.02 -4.18 14.41
N GLN A 197 -9.99 -2.89 14.73
CA GLN A 197 -8.81 -2.24 15.26
C GLN A 197 -8.91 -2.15 16.78
N TYR A 198 -7.79 -2.37 17.45
CA TYR A 198 -7.67 -2.38 18.90
C TYR A 198 -6.77 -1.21 19.33
N GLN A 199 -7.11 -0.59 20.45
CA GLN A 199 -6.27 0.41 21.11
C GLN A 199 -6.16 0.04 22.59
N ALA A 200 -4.93 0.05 23.12
CA ALA A 200 -4.70 -0.15 24.55
C ALA A 200 -5.24 1.06 25.32
N THR A 201 -6.20 0.83 26.20
CA THR A 201 -6.68 1.84 27.14
C THR A 201 -5.70 1.88 28.31
N GLN A 202 -4.87 2.92 28.39
CA GLN A 202 -4.10 3.15 29.62
C GLN A 202 -5.07 3.71 30.67
N HIS A 203 -5.40 2.92 31.69
CA HIS A 203 -5.95 3.48 32.92
C HIS A 203 -4.85 4.34 33.55
N SER A 204 -4.94 5.66 33.40
CA SER A 204 -4.25 6.56 34.31
C SER A 204 -4.84 6.31 35.70
N GLN A 205 -4.11 5.59 36.55
CA GLN A 205 -4.35 5.60 37.99
C GLN A 205 -4.05 7.03 38.48
N SER A 206 -5.03 7.93 38.43
CA SER A 206 -4.93 9.27 39.02
C SER A 206 -6.25 9.83 39.56
N GLN A 207 -7.15 8.95 40.02
CA GLN A 207 -8.27 9.36 40.88
C GLN A 207 -8.50 8.29 41.94
N GLY A 208 -7.93 8.50 43.13
CA GLY A 208 -8.03 7.58 44.25
C GLY A 208 -7.33 8.03 45.54
N GLU A 209 -6.53 9.10 45.48
CA GLU A 209 -6.04 9.80 46.68
C GLU A 209 -6.50 11.25 46.57
N HIS A 210 -7.66 11.56 47.15
CA HIS A 210 -8.07 12.88 47.66
C HIS A 210 -9.59 12.88 47.80
N HIS A 211 -10.07 12.28 48.88
CA HIS A 211 -11.29 12.59 49.64
C HIS A 211 -11.24 11.57 50.80
N ALA A 212 -10.41 11.85 51.81
CA ALA A 212 -10.80 12.52 53.06
C ALA A 212 -11.53 11.54 54.00
#